data_AF-A0A848L762-F1
#
_entry.id   AF-A0A848L762-F1
#
_cell.length_a   1.000
_cell.length_b   1.000
_cell.length_c   1.000
_cell.angle_alpha   90.00
_cell.angle_beta   90.00
_cell.angle_gamma   90.00
#
_symmetry.space_group_name_H-M   'P 1'
#
loop_
_entity.id
_entity.type
_entity.pdbx_description
1 polymer ?
#
loop_
_entity_poly.entity_id
_entity_poly.type
_entity_poly.pdbx_seq_one_letter_code
_entity_poly.pdbx_strand_id
1 'polypeptide(L)'
;MEDIVDSIVTLFIVITVVGIPMMGLTLRFSLKPLVDAFIRLREAQLGASDNALLRERVAHLERVLEAHGLMDLRQPVSLHQDSVERLPANVPLKDRERV
;
A
#
# COMPACT_ATOMS: atom_id res chain seq x y z
N MET A 1 -45.40 1.48 -34.23
CA MET A 1 -45.13 1.57 -32.77
C MET A 1 -44.54 0.27 -32.27
N GLU A 2 -44.99 -0.88 -32.79
CA GLU A 2 -44.39 -2.20 -32.55
C GLU A 2 -42.89 -2.26 -32.87
N ASP A 3 -42.43 -1.70 -34.00
CA ASP A 3 -41.00 -1.71 -34.36
C ASP A 3 -40.09 -1.00 -33.33
N ILE A 4 -40.61 0.03 -32.65
CA ILE A 4 -39.88 0.77 -31.62
C ILE A 4 -39.77 -0.08 -30.36
N VAL A 5 -40.87 -0.74 -29.98
CA VAL A 5 -40.89 -1.63 -28.81
C VAL A 5 -39.94 -2.82 -29.05
N ASP A 6 -39.98 -3.43 -30.22
CA ASP A 6 -39.08 -4.54 -30.58
C ASP A 6 -37.61 -4.12 -30.58
N SER A 7 -37.31 -2.90 -31.04
CA SER A 7 -35.96 -2.34 -31.00
C SER A 7 -35.47 -2.14 -29.55
N ILE A 8 -36.34 -1.62 -28.66
CA ILE A 8 -36.01 -1.43 -27.24
C ILE A 8 -35.80 -2.77 -26.54
N VAL A 9 -36.66 -3.76 -26.80
CA VAL A 9 -36.55 -5.10 -26.22
C VAL A 9 -35.26 -5.77 -26.68
N THR A 10 -34.93 -5.68 -27.97
CA THR A 10 -33.69 -6.22 -28.53
C THR A 10 -32.46 -5.57 -27.89
N LEU A 11 -32.47 -4.24 -27.74
CA LEU A 11 -31.39 -3.52 -27.07
C LEU A 11 -31.22 -3.98 -25.62
N PHE A 12 -32.33 -4.16 -24.89
CA PHE A 12 -32.30 -4.66 -23.52
C PHE A 12 -31.70 -6.06 -23.44
N ILE A 13 -32.12 -6.97 -24.33
CA ILE A 13 -31.56 -8.33 -24.39
C ILE A 13 -30.06 -8.27 -24.66
N VAL A 14 -29.61 -7.47 -25.62
CA VAL A 14 -28.17 -7.33 -25.95
C VAL A 14 -27.37 -6.79 -24.76
N ILE A 15 -27.86 -5.74 -24.09
CA ILE A 15 -27.20 -5.18 -22.90
C ILE A 15 -27.13 -6.21 -21.77
N THR A 16 -28.19 -7.00 -21.59
CA THR A 16 -28.26 -7.96 -20.49
C THR A 16 -27.37 -9.17 -20.77
N VAL A 17 -27.37 -9.68 -22.00
CA VAL A 17 -26.61 -10.87 -22.42
C VAL A 17 -25.13 -10.57 -22.61
N VAL A 18 -24.77 -9.39 -23.12
CA VAL A 18 -23.37 -9.02 -23.39
C VAL A 18 -22.82 -8.12 -22.29
N GLY A 19 -23.59 -7.12 -21.89
CA GLY A 19 -23.16 -6.11 -20.91
C GLY A 19 -22.96 -6.70 -19.52
N ILE A 20 -23.84 -7.57 -19.03
CA ILE A 20 -23.68 -8.17 -17.68
C ILE A 20 -22.43 -9.07 -17.62
N PRO A 21 -22.18 -10.01 -18.55
CA PRO A 21 -20.93 -10.78 -18.54
C PRO A 21 -19.70 -9.92 -18.74
N MET A 22 -19.73 -8.91 -19.62
CA MET A 22 -18.60 -7.98 -19.79
C MET A 22 -18.31 -7.19 -18.51
N MET A 23 -19.34 -6.69 -17.83
CA MET A 23 -19.21 -6.04 -16.53
C MET A 23 -18.67 -7.01 -15.49
N GLY A 24 -19.20 -8.24 -15.44
CA GLY A 24 -18.73 -9.27 -14.51
C GLY A 24 -17.27 -9.66 -14.72
N LEU A 25 -16.82 -9.82 -15.97
CA LEU A 25 -15.43 -10.07 -16.31
C LEU A 25 -14.56 -8.86 -15.95
N THR A 26 -14.95 -7.66 -16.37
CA THR A 26 -14.21 -6.42 -16.09
C THR A 26 -14.06 -6.21 -14.59
N LEU A 27 -15.14 -6.39 -13.82
CA LEU A 27 -15.13 -6.29 -12.37
C LEU A 27 -14.26 -7.39 -11.75
N ARG A 28 -14.34 -8.63 -12.22
CA ARG A 28 -13.51 -9.73 -11.72
C ARG A 28 -12.01 -9.50 -12.00
N PHE A 29 -11.68 -8.92 -13.15
CA PHE A 29 -10.29 -8.61 -13.52
C PHE A 29 -9.78 -7.31 -12.89
N SER A 30 -10.65 -6.33 -12.60
CA SER A 30 -10.24 -5.06 -12.01
C SER A 30 -10.23 -5.10 -10.48
N LEU A 31 -11.16 -5.80 -9.83
CA LEU A 31 -11.24 -5.81 -8.35
C LEU A 31 -9.97 -6.34 -7.71
N LYS A 32 -9.41 -7.45 -8.21
CA LYS A 32 -8.21 -8.05 -7.62
C LYS A 32 -7.01 -7.08 -7.63
N PRO A 33 -6.56 -6.53 -8.78
CA PRO A 33 -5.46 -5.58 -8.79
C PRO A 33 -5.81 -4.26 -8.10
N LEU A 34 -7.07 -3.82 -8.12
CA LEU A 34 -7.50 -2.57 -7.50
C LEU A 34 -7.51 -2.67 -5.98
N VAL A 35 -7.97 -3.79 -5.42
CA VAL A 35 -7.89 -4.08 -3.99
C VAL A 35 -6.43 -4.21 -3.55
N ASP A 36 -5.58 -4.93 -4.29
CA ASP A 36 -4.16 -5.06 -3.97
C ASP A 36 -3.45 -3.69 -4.00
N ALA A 37 -3.72 -2.86 -5.01
CA ALA A 37 -3.18 -1.52 -5.10
C ALA A 37 -3.71 -0.60 -3.96
N PHE A 38 -4.98 -0.75 -3.59
CA PHE A 38 -5.58 0.01 -2.51
C PHE A 38 -4.99 -0.37 -1.15
N ILE A 39 -4.75 -1.66 -0.90
CA ILE A 39 -4.08 -2.14 0.32
C ILE A 39 -2.66 -1.59 0.37
N ARG A 40 -1.88 -1.71 -0.71
CA ARG A 40 -0.53 -1.15 -0.78
C ARG A 40 -0.51 0.36 -0.55
N LEU A 41 -1.48 1.08 -1.10
CA LEU A 41 -1.62 2.52 -0.89
C LEU A 41 -1.96 2.84 0.56
N ARG A 42 -2.87 2.07 1.19
CA ARG A 42 -3.23 2.20 2.60
C ARG A 42 -2.04 1.92 3.52
N GLU A 43 -1.29 0.85 3.27
CA GLU A 43 -0.08 0.51 4.00
C GLU A 43 0.98 1.61 3.89
N ALA A 44 1.20 2.14 2.68
CA ALA A 44 2.11 3.27 2.47
C ALA A 44 1.64 4.54 3.19
N GLN A 45 0.33 4.82 3.21
CA GLN A 45 -0.24 5.95 3.93
C GLN A 45 -0.15 5.80 5.45
N LEU A 46 -0.38 4.60 5.98
CA LEU A 46 -0.19 4.29 7.40
C LEU A 46 1.27 4.55 7.81
N GLY A 47 2.23 4.05 7.05
CA GLY A 47 3.65 4.33 7.28
C GLY A 47 4.03 5.80 7.11
N ALA A 48 3.36 6.54 6.21
CA ALA A 48 3.57 7.98 6.04
C ALA A 48 3.01 8.78 7.23
N SER A 49 1.89 8.37 7.81
CA SER A 49 1.31 8.97 9.01
C SER A 49 2.23 8.82 10.22
N ASP A 50 2.81 7.63 10.40
CA ASP A 50 3.77 7.39 11.48
C ASP A 50 5.01 8.27 11.30
N ASN A 51 5.54 8.36 10.07
CA ASN A 51 6.66 9.25 9.75
C ASN A 51 6.35 10.73 10.00
N ALA A 52 5.12 11.17 9.72
CA ALA A 52 4.70 12.55 9.98
C ALA A 52 4.68 12.86 11.48
N LEU A 53 4.13 11.95 12.29
CA LEU A 53 4.09 12.07 13.75
C LEU A 53 5.50 12.05 14.35
N LEU A 54 6.37 11.14 13.87
CA LEU A 54 7.78 11.09 14.26
C LEU A 54 8.50 12.40 13.93
N ARG A 55 8.29 12.95 12.72
CA ARG A 55 8.86 14.26 12.34
C ARG A 55 8.40 15.40 13.24
N GLU A 56 7.11 15.43 13.59
CA GLU A 56 6.58 16.44 14.50
C GLU A 56 7.22 16.35 15.88
N ARG A 57 7.38 15.13 16.41
CA ARG A 57 8.06 14.89 17.69
C ARG A 57 9.53 15.29 17.66
N VAL A 58 10.24 14.97 16.59
CA VAL A 58 11.65 15.39 16.41
C VAL A 58 11.74 16.91 16.37
N ALA A 59 10.89 17.60 15.59
CA ALA A 59 10.89 19.06 15.53
C ALA A 59 10.53 19.71 16.88
N HIS A 60 9.68 19.07 17.69
CA HIS A 60 9.39 19.54 19.05
C HIS A 60 10.60 19.39 19.97
N LEU A 61 11.27 18.23 19.92
CA LEU A 61 12.48 17.97 20.71
C LEU A 61 13.64 18.90 20.32
N GLU A 62 13.81 19.17 19.03
CA GLU A 62 14.80 20.12 18.53
C GLU A 62 14.58 21.52 19.10
N ARG A 63 13.34 22.03 19.09
CA ARG A 63 13.00 23.34 19.69
C ARG A 63 13.22 23.37 21.20
N VAL A 64 12.92 22.27 21.90
CA VAL A 64 13.17 22.18 23.34
C VAL A 64 14.68 22.17 23.61
N LEU A 65 15.48 21.45 22.84
CA LEU A 65 16.94 21.45 22.96
C LEU A 65 17.55 22.83 22.67
N GLU A 66 17.02 23.52 21.66
CA GLU A 66 17.43 24.88 21.29
C GLU A 66 17.14 25.86 22.44
N ALA A 67 15.94 25.79 23.02
CA ALA A 67 15.56 26.62 24.18
C ALA A 67 16.41 26.35 25.43
N HIS A 68 16.94 25.13 25.58
CA HIS A 68 17.86 24.77 26.67
C HIS A 68 19.34 25.08 26.35
N GLY A 69 19.64 25.67 25.19
CA GLY A 69 21.01 26.03 24.80
C GLY A 69 21.95 24.85 24.56
N LEU A 70 21.40 23.63 24.39
CA LEU A 70 22.18 22.39 24.27
C LEU A 70 22.54 22.03 22.82
N MET A 71 22.08 22.79 21.83
CA MET A 71 22.36 22.50 20.41
C MET A 71 23.80 22.79 19.98
N ASP A 72 24.52 23.66 20.69
CA ASP A 72 25.87 24.09 20.31
C ASP A 72 26.95 23.01 20.53
N LEU A 73 26.60 21.90 21.20
CA LEU A 73 27.54 20.83 21.54
C LEU A 73 27.57 19.64 20.57
N ARG A 74 26.65 19.56 19.59
CA ARG A 74 26.52 18.32 18.79
C ARG A 74 27.07 18.46 17.37
N GLN A 75 28.31 17.97 17.25
CA GLN A 75 28.88 17.35 16.05
C GLN A 75 27.83 16.66 15.17
N PRO A 76 28.01 16.69 13.83
CA PRO A 76 27.12 16.00 12.92
C PRO A 76 27.25 14.49 13.15
N VAL A 77 26.26 13.91 13.84
CA VAL A 77 26.05 12.46 13.81
C VAL A 77 25.55 12.15 12.40
N SER A 78 26.51 11.78 11.55
CA SER A 78 26.24 11.10 10.31
C SER A 78 25.37 9.89 10.63
N LEU A 79 24.09 9.97 10.25
CA LEU A 79 23.24 8.80 10.18
C LEU A 79 23.90 7.87 9.15
N HIS A 80 24.63 6.89 9.67
CA HIS A 80 25.21 5.80 8.90
C HIS A 80 24.05 5.04 8.25
N GLN A 81 23.70 5.49 7.04
CA GLN A 81 22.73 4.91 6.14
C GLN A 81 23.38 3.70 5.44
N ASP A 82 23.91 2.76 6.21
CA ASP A 82 24.51 1.52 5.73
C ASP A 82 24.22 0.40 6.75
N SER A 83 22.99 -0.12 6.69
CA SER A 83 22.77 -1.56 6.94
C SER A 83 21.43 -1.93 6.32
N VAL A 84 21.47 -2.06 4.99
CA VAL A 84 20.60 -3.01 4.29
C VAL A 84 20.97 -4.37 4.86
N GLU A 85 20.28 -4.77 5.92
CA GLU A 85 20.42 -6.08 6.55
C GLU A 85 19.86 -7.12 5.56
N ARG A 86 20.72 -7.50 4.61
CA ARG A 86 20.53 -8.68 3.78
C ARG A 86 20.49 -9.89 4.71
N LEU A 87 19.29 -10.38 4.98
CA LEU A 87 19.06 -11.74 5.47
C LEU A 87 19.93 -12.73 4.69
N PRO A 88 20.86 -13.48 5.33
CA PRO A 88 21.47 -14.62 4.69
C PRO A 88 20.41 -15.71 4.58
N ALA A 89 19.84 -15.86 3.38
CA ALA A 89 19.17 -17.06 2.95
C ALA A 89 20.20 -18.20 2.93
N ASN A 90 20.38 -18.91 4.04
CA ASN A 90 20.95 -20.26 4.12
C ASN A 90 20.94 -20.76 5.57
N VAL A 91 19.81 -21.34 5.99
CA VAL A 91 19.81 -22.34 7.07
C VAL A 91 19.21 -23.62 6.49
N PRO A 92 20.03 -24.62 6.10
CA PRO A 92 19.50 -25.93 5.77
C PRO A 92 19.05 -26.57 7.09
N LEU A 93 17.75 -26.90 7.20
CA LEU A 93 17.19 -27.73 8.26
C LEU A 93 17.90 -29.09 8.25
N LYS A 94 18.99 -29.19 9.01
CA LYS A 94 19.74 -30.41 9.24
C LYS A 94 19.19 -31.06 10.52
N ASP A 95 18.42 -32.12 10.29
CA ASP A 95 18.58 -33.42 10.96
C ASP A 95 18.60 -33.38 12.49
N ARG A 96 17.41 -33.40 13.09
CA ARG A 96 17.21 -33.82 14.49
C ARG A 96 15.88 -34.55 14.65
N GLU A 97 15.80 -35.78 14.14
CA GLU A 97 14.97 -36.79 14.80
C GLU A 97 15.54 -38.20 14.56
N ARG A 98 16.48 -38.58 15.43
CA ARG A 98 16.75 -39.97 15.81
C ARG A 98 16.47 -40.06 17.30
N VAL A 99 15.39 -40.76 17.68
CA VAL A 99 15.34 -41.78 18.76
C VAL A 99 14.19 -42.72 18.44
#